data_AF-A0A2K8M0H9-F1
#
_entry.id   AF-A0A2K8M0H9-F1
#
_cell.length_a   1.000
_cell.length_b   1.000
_cell.length_c   1.000
_cell.angle_alpha   90.00
_cell.angle_beta   90.00
_cell.angle_gamma   90.00
#
_symmetry.space_group_name_H-M   'P 1'
#
loop_
_entity.id
_entity.type
_entity.pdbx_description
1 polymer ?
#
loop_
_entity_poly.entity_id
_entity_poly.type
_entity_poly.pdbx_seq_one_letter_code
_entity_poly.pdbx_strand_id
1 'polypeptide(L)'
;MDTPDEARTNRIERNRRMLESWRAGASITQIARENGLSLSWTGRLLRQEGAVLPEIRQGVRRELDVPRIVREYESGSTIQSIADAHQASYGTIRRLLLREKVAIRPHGGQNALDRRKPGEPPRH
;
A
#
# COMPACT_ATOMS: atom_id res chain seq x y z
N MET A 1 -14.13 2.51 37.29
CA MET A 1 -14.52 1.37 36.45
C MET A 1 -15.67 1.86 35.60
N ASP A 2 -15.45 2.11 34.31
CA ASP A 2 -16.54 2.42 33.39
C ASP A 2 -17.48 1.22 33.30
N THR A 3 -18.78 1.46 33.47
CA THR A 3 -19.78 0.41 33.34
C THR A 3 -19.85 -0.07 31.87
N PRO A 4 -20.23 -1.33 31.61
CA PRO A 4 -20.34 -1.85 30.24
C PRO A 4 -21.25 -1.03 29.32
N ASP A 5 -22.20 -0.30 29.91
CA ASP A 5 -23.16 0.56 29.21
C ASP A 5 -22.54 1.90 28.77
N GLU A 6 -21.74 2.54 29.63
CA GLU A 6 -20.99 3.77 29.29
C GLU A 6 -19.98 3.53 28.16
N ALA A 7 -19.27 2.40 28.20
CA ALA A 7 -18.34 2.03 27.13
C ALA A 7 -19.04 1.81 25.78
N ARG A 8 -20.30 1.35 25.78
CA ARG A 8 -21.09 1.18 24.57
C ARG A 8 -21.56 2.53 24.03
N THR A 9 -22.05 3.40 24.89
CA THR A 9 -22.50 4.75 24.56
C THR A 9 -21.36 5.59 23.98
N ASN A 10 -20.18 5.57 24.61
CA ASN A 10 -19.00 6.28 24.14
C ASN A 10 -18.54 5.83 22.73
N ARG A 11 -18.70 4.55 22.39
CA ARG A 11 -18.38 4.04 21.05
C ARG A 11 -19.37 4.53 20.00
N ILE A 12 -20.66 4.53 20.33
CA ILE A 12 -21.72 5.01 19.44
C ILE A 12 -21.51 6.50 19.15
N GLU A 13 -21.21 7.29 20.18
CA GLU A 13 -20.96 8.73 20.05
C GLU A 13 -19.72 9.00 19.20
N ARG A 14 -18.62 8.27 19.44
CA ARG A 14 -17.42 8.37 18.60
C ARG A 14 -17.71 8.03 17.14
N ASN A 15 -18.44 6.95 16.87
CA ASN A 15 -18.78 6.55 15.51
C ASN A 15 -19.60 7.63 14.79
N ARG A 16 -20.57 8.23 15.49
CA ARG A 16 -21.39 9.33 14.97
C ARG A 16 -20.52 10.54 14.60
N ARG A 17 -19.62 10.93 15.49
CA ARG A 17 -18.68 12.04 15.26
C ARG A 17 -17.77 11.78 14.05
N MET A 18 -17.28 10.54 13.90
CA MET A 18 -16.48 10.15 12.72
C MET A 18 -17.27 10.26 11.42
N LEU A 19 -18.56 9.90 11.43
CA LEU A 19 -19.44 10.01 10.26
C LEU A 19 -19.74 11.47 9.90
N GLU A 20 -19.92 12.34 10.91
CA GLU A 20 -20.08 13.78 10.70
C GLU A 20 -18.83 14.41 10.09
N SER A 21 -17.64 14.07 10.58
CA SER A 21 -16.37 14.51 9.97
C SER A 21 -16.25 14.04 8.52
N TRP A 22 -16.66 12.81 8.20
CA TRP A 22 -16.68 12.30 6.83
C TRP A 22 -17.64 13.11 5.94
N ARG A 23 -18.86 13.39 6.42
CA ARG A 23 -19.85 14.21 5.70
C ARG A 23 -19.40 15.65 5.51
N ALA A 24 -18.61 16.19 6.43
CA ALA A 24 -17.96 17.49 6.32
C ALA A 24 -16.80 17.51 5.30
N GLY A 25 -16.45 16.36 4.71
CA GLY A 25 -15.40 16.24 3.70
C GLY A 25 -14.02 15.87 4.24
N ALA A 26 -13.90 15.52 5.53
CA ALA A 26 -12.63 15.03 6.07
C ALA A 26 -12.23 13.69 5.43
N SER A 27 -10.94 13.52 5.17
CA SER A 27 -10.43 12.26 4.63
C SER A 27 -10.45 11.14 5.69
N ILE A 28 -10.58 9.88 5.26
CA ILE A 28 -10.48 8.70 6.13
C ILE A 28 -9.19 8.75 6.95
N THR A 29 -8.09 9.19 6.33
CA THR A 29 -6.78 9.32 6.98
C THR A 29 -6.78 10.32 8.12
N GLN A 30 -7.44 11.46 7.92
CA GLN A 30 -7.58 12.47 8.95
C GLN A 30 -8.45 11.97 10.10
N ILE A 31 -9.62 11.39 9.80
CA ILE A 31 -10.55 10.84 10.79
C ILE A 31 -9.86 9.76 11.64
N ALA A 32 -9.12 8.86 11.00
CA ALA A 32 -8.38 7.79 11.68
C ALA A 32 -7.32 8.35 12.63
N ARG A 33 -6.55 9.35 12.17
CA ARG A 33 -5.49 9.99 12.96
C ARG A 33 -6.05 10.74 14.18
N GLU A 34 -7.12 11.48 14.01
CA GLU A 34 -7.78 12.25 15.09
C GLU A 34 -8.37 11.34 16.18
N ASN A 35 -8.79 10.13 15.81
CA ASN A 35 -9.41 9.18 16.74
C ASN A 35 -8.44 8.07 17.21
N GLY A 36 -7.17 8.09 16.80
CA GLY A 36 -6.18 7.07 17.16
C GLY A 36 -6.49 5.68 16.60
N LEU A 37 -7.15 5.60 15.45
CA LEU A 37 -7.64 4.37 14.84
C LEU A 37 -6.83 3.97 13.60
N SER A 38 -6.90 2.71 13.21
CA SER A 38 -6.30 2.27 11.95
C SER A 38 -7.18 2.69 10.75
N LEU A 39 -6.55 2.96 9.60
CA LEU A 39 -7.23 3.34 8.37
C LEU A 39 -8.23 2.26 7.92
N SER A 40 -7.81 1.00 7.96
CA SER A 40 -8.63 -0.15 7.55
C SER A 40 -9.85 -0.30 8.44
N TRP A 41 -9.69 -0.12 9.77
CA TRP A 41 -10.78 -0.21 10.73
C TRP A 41 -11.75 0.98 10.59
N THR A 42 -11.22 2.19 10.44
CA THR A 42 -11.99 3.43 10.22
C THR A 42 -12.82 3.36 8.94
N GLY A 43 -12.23 2.90 7.83
CA GLY A 43 -12.95 2.73 6.56
C GLY A 43 -14.02 1.64 6.64
N ARG A 44 -13.75 0.52 7.32
CA ARG A 44 -14.76 -0.53 7.56
C ARG A 44 -15.93 0.00 8.39
N LEU A 45 -15.63 0.73 9.46
CA LEU A 45 -16.63 1.29 10.35
C LEU A 45 -17.51 2.32 9.64
N LEU A 46 -16.91 3.29 8.95
CA LEU A 46 -17.66 4.30 8.20
C LEU A 46 -18.56 3.66 7.15
N ARG A 47 -18.12 2.58 6.49
CA ARG A 47 -18.96 1.83 5.53
C ARG A 47 -20.15 1.15 6.22
N GLN A 48 -19.97 0.60 7.42
CA GLN A 48 -21.07 0.02 8.21
C GLN A 48 -22.08 1.08 8.65
N GLU A 49 -21.62 2.29 8.97
CA GLU A 49 -22.46 3.44 9.36
C GLU A 49 -23.08 4.18 8.13
N GLY A 50 -22.89 3.66 6.91
CA GLY A 50 -23.54 4.16 5.69
C GLY A 50 -22.76 5.23 4.91
N ALA A 51 -21.48 5.45 5.21
CA ALA A 51 -20.62 6.30 4.40
C ALA A 51 -20.34 5.65 3.03
N VAL A 52 -20.66 6.37 1.95
CA VAL A 52 -20.21 6.03 0.60
C VAL A 52 -18.76 6.43 0.48
N LEU A 53 -17.87 5.57 0.96
CA LEU A 53 -16.45 5.77 0.81
C LEU A 53 -16.08 5.45 -0.64
N PRO A 54 -15.28 6.30 -1.32
CA PRO A 54 -14.68 5.90 -2.57
C PRO A 54 -13.97 4.57 -2.34
N GLU A 55 -14.01 3.66 -3.31
CA GLU A 55 -13.13 2.49 -3.26
C GLU A 55 -11.74 3.02 -2.97
N ILE A 56 -11.23 2.70 -1.77
CA ILE A 56 -9.86 3.00 -1.41
C ILE A 56 -9.09 2.34 -2.53
N ARG A 57 -8.52 3.14 -3.43
CA ARG A 57 -7.74 2.68 -4.56
C ARG A 57 -6.60 1.90 -3.93
N GLN A 58 -6.79 0.59 -3.75
CA GLN A 58 -5.74 -0.32 -3.37
C GLN A 58 -4.65 -0.02 -4.38
N GLY A 59 -3.55 0.54 -3.86
CA GLY A 59 -2.65 1.43 -4.62
C GLY A 59 -2.53 0.97 -6.05
N VAL A 60 -2.97 1.84 -6.98
CA VAL A 60 -3.09 1.61 -8.43
C VAL A 60 -2.42 0.30 -8.80
N ARG A 61 -3.21 -0.78 -8.92
CA ARG A 61 -2.71 -2.05 -9.45
C ARG A 61 -2.21 -1.74 -10.85
N ARG A 62 -0.93 -1.37 -10.96
CA ARG A 62 -0.26 -1.27 -12.25
C ARG A 62 -0.34 -2.65 -12.85
N GLU A 63 -0.92 -2.73 -14.03
CA GLU A 63 -0.93 -3.94 -14.81
C GLU A 63 0.52 -4.21 -15.21
N LEU A 64 1.17 -5.06 -14.41
CA LEU A 64 2.52 -5.51 -14.68
C LEU A 64 2.41 -6.69 -15.63
N ASP A 65 3.15 -6.62 -16.74
CA ASP A 65 3.26 -7.74 -17.68
C ASP A 65 4.09 -8.86 -17.02
N VAL A 66 3.37 -9.76 -16.35
CA VAL A 66 3.94 -10.89 -15.61
C VAL A 66 4.81 -11.78 -16.52
N PRO A 67 4.34 -12.24 -17.71
CA PRO A 67 5.16 -13.02 -18.63
C PRO A 67 6.47 -12.33 -19.01
N ARG A 68 6.42 -11.02 -19.27
CA ARG A 68 7.61 -10.24 -19.62
C ARG A 68 8.60 -10.15 -18.46
N ILE A 69 8.12 -9.87 -17.24
CA ILE A 69 8.94 -9.79 -16.03
C ILE A 69 9.66 -11.11 -15.75
N VAL A 70 8.95 -12.24 -15.90
CA VAL A 70 9.55 -13.57 -15.70
C VAL A 70 10.65 -13.81 -16.72
N ARG A 71 10.40 -13.54 -18.01
CA ARG A 71 11.41 -13.68 -19.08
C ARG A 71 12.65 -12.81 -18.84
N GLU A 72 12.47 -11.56 -18.44
CA GLU A 72 13.57 -10.64 -18.13
C GLU A 72 14.41 -11.15 -16.95
N TYR A 73 13.79 -11.76 -15.94
CA TYR A 73 14.51 -12.36 -14.81
C TYR A 73 15.26 -13.63 -15.21
N GLU A 74 14.61 -14.50 -15.99
CA GLU A 74 15.20 -15.74 -16.50
C GLU A 74 16.39 -15.46 -17.42
N SER A 75 16.31 -14.41 -18.24
CA SER A 75 17.43 -13.95 -19.09
C SER A 75 18.61 -13.37 -18.29
N GLY A 76 18.46 -13.21 -16.97
CA GLY A 76 19.54 -12.80 -16.06
C GLY A 76 19.45 -11.36 -15.55
N SER A 77 18.36 -10.63 -15.85
CA SER A 77 18.16 -9.29 -15.29
C SER A 77 17.96 -9.36 -13.78
N THR A 78 18.47 -8.35 -13.06
CA THR A 78 18.26 -8.26 -11.62
C THR A 78 16.84 -7.79 -11.31
N ILE A 79 16.30 -8.18 -10.15
CA ILE A 79 14.98 -7.73 -9.69
C ILE A 79 14.91 -6.20 -9.64
N GLN A 80 16.02 -5.53 -9.31
CA GLN A 80 16.10 -4.07 -9.26
C GLN A 80 16.01 -3.45 -10.66
N SER A 81 16.75 -3.99 -11.65
CA SER A 81 16.66 -3.52 -13.04
C SER A 81 15.26 -3.68 -13.62
N ILE A 82 14.59 -4.78 -13.30
CA ILE A 82 13.20 -5.03 -13.72
C ILE A 82 12.25 -4.06 -13.01
N ALA A 83 12.46 -3.82 -11.72
CA ALA A 83 11.67 -2.86 -10.95
C ALA A 83 11.75 -1.45 -11.56
N ASP A 84 12.96 -1.00 -11.93
CA ASP A 84 13.17 0.30 -12.56
C ASP A 84 12.50 0.36 -13.95
N ALA A 85 12.66 -0.68 -14.78
CA ALA A 85 12.07 -0.76 -16.12
C ALA A 85 10.54 -0.76 -16.12
N HIS A 86 9.92 -1.40 -15.11
CA HIS A 86 8.47 -1.51 -14.97
C HIS A 86 7.87 -0.47 -14.01
N GLN A 87 8.67 0.51 -13.58
CA GLN A 87 8.30 1.51 -12.56
C GLN A 87 7.62 0.88 -11.33
N ALA A 88 8.09 -0.28 -10.92
CA ALA A 88 7.57 -1.03 -9.78
C ALA A 88 8.58 -0.98 -8.62
N SER A 89 8.14 -1.35 -7.42
CA SER A 89 9.08 -1.54 -6.32
C SER A 89 9.76 -2.91 -6.42
N TYR A 90 10.99 -3.02 -5.91
CA TYR A 90 11.68 -4.31 -5.75
C TYR A 90 10.79 -5.34 -5.03
N GLY A 91 10.10 -4.92 -3.97
CA GLY A 91 9.18 -5.78 -3.21
C GLY A 91 8.00 -6.28 -4.05
N THR A 92 7.50 -5.44 -4.96
CA THR A 92 6.44 -5.82 -5.91
C THR A 92 6.94 -6.89 -6.87
N ILE A 93 8.08 -6.68 -7.53
CA ILE A 93 8.65 -7.64 -8.49
C ILE A 93 9.04 -8.95 -7.79
N ARG A 94 9.68 -8.89 -6.62
CA ARG A 94 10.03 -10.09 -5.85
C ARG A 94 8.81 -10.91 -5.48
N ARG A 95 7.73 -10.26 -5.02
CA ARG A 95 6.47 -10.95 -4.67
C ARG A 95 5.80 -11.56 -5.90
N LEU A 96 5.88 -10.88 -7.03
CA LEU A 96 5.38 -11.36 -8.32
C LEU A 96 6.15 -12.61 -8.77
N LEU A 97 7.48 -12.58 -8.77
CA LEU A 97 8.31 -13.74 -9.14
C LEU A 97 8.06 -14.95 -8.21
N LEU A 98 7.94 -14.71 -6.89
CA LEU A 98 7.59 -15.77 -5.93
C LEU A 98 6.20 -16.36 -6.18
N ARG A 99 5.22 -15.52 -6.53
CA ARG A 99 3.86 -15.95 -6.87
C ARG A 99 3.85 -16.83 -8.14
N GLU A 100 4.68 -16.49 -9.12
CA GLU A 100 4.89 -17.28 -10.34
C GLU A 100 5.79 -18.51 -10.12
N LYS A 101 6.14 -18.84 -8.87
CA LYS A 101 7.00 -19.97 -8.49
C LYS A 101 8.40 -19.92 -9.13
N VAL A 102 8.88 -18.74 -9.51
CA VAL A 102 10.24 -18.55 -10.02
C VAL A 102 11.22 -18.67 -8.85
N ALA A 103 12.22 -19.54 -8.99
CA ALA A 103 13.26 -19.72 -8.00
C ALA A 103 14.14 -18.46 -7.92
N ILE A 104 14.07 -17.75 -6.79
CA ILE A 104 14.89 -16.56 -6.57
C ILE A 104 16.34 -16.98 -6.37
N ARG A 105 17.21 -16.55 -7.28
CA ARG A 105 18.65 -16.76 -7.21
C ARG A 105 19.17 -16.22 -5.87
N PRO A 106 19.99 -16.99 -5.13
CA PRO A 106 20.58 -16.50 -3.89
C PRO A 106 21.42 -15.28 -4.22
N HIS A 107 21.04 -14.14 -3.67
CA HIS A 107 21.85 -12.94 -3.77
C HIS A 107 23.04 -13.15 -2.84
N GLY A 108 24.21 -13.44 -3.41
CA GLY A 108 25.44 -13.61 -2.67
C GLY A 108 25.81 -12.30 -1.98
N GLY A 109 25.36 -12.15 -0.73
CA GLY A 109 25.82 -11.12 0.19
C GLY A 109 25.31 -9.71 -0.13
N GLN A 110 24.86 -9.03 0.90
CA GLN A 110 24.84 -7.57 0.94
C GLN A 110 26.26 -7.08 0.61
N ASN A 111 26.50 -6.35 -0.49
CA ASN A 111 27.57 -5.37 -0.71
C ASN A 111 27.85 -5.09 -2.20
N ALA A 112 27.06 -4.21 -2.79
CA ALA A 112 27.51 -3.29 -3.82
C ALA A 112 26.68 -2.00 -3.66
N LEU A 113 26.93 -1.27 -2.58
CA LEU A 113 26.81 0.19 -2.65
C LEU A 113 27.60 0.61 -3.89
N ASP A 114 27.01 1.46 -4.72
CA ASP A 114 27.56 2.03 -5.95
C ASP A 114 27.29 1.27 -7.27
N ARG A 115 26.25 1.73 -7.98
CA ARG A 115 26.41 2.24 -9.34
C ARG A 115 25.37 3.32 -9.59
N ARG A 116 25.86 4.55 -9.76
CA ARG A 116 25.19 5.72 -10.35
C ARG A 116 24.08 5.32 -11.34
N LYS A 117 22.94 6.01 -11.28
CA LYS A 117 21.97 6.02 -12.40
C LYS A 117 22.73 6.37 -13.69
N PRO A 118 22.76 5.52 -14.74
CA PRO A 118 23.17 5.97 -16.05
C PRO A 118 21.96 6.62 -16.73
N GLY A 119 22.01 7.93 -16.97
CA GLY A 119 21.18 8.55 -18.01
C GLY A 119 20.15 9.62 -17.62
N GLU A 120 20.28 10.33 -16.49
CA GLU A 120 19.46 11.52 -16.25
C GLU A 120 20.18 12.75 -16.88
N PRO A 121 19.70 13.34 -17.99
CA PRO A 121 20.33 14.53 -18.55
C PRO A 121 20.12 15.71 -17.60
N PRO A 122 21.09 16.64 -17.50
CA PRO A 122 20.94 17.82 -16.68
C PRO A 122 19.75 18.64 -17.17
N ARG A 123 18.84 19.00 -16.24
CA ARG A 123 17.82 20.00 -16.52
C ARG A 123 18.52 21.36 -16.58
N HIS A 124 18.45 21.98 -17.76
CA HIS A 124 18.91 23.34 -18.03
C HIS A 124 18.33 24.35 -17.07
#